data_AF-A0AAW6Y483-F1
#
_entry.id   AF-A0AAW6Y483-F1
#
_cell.length_a   1.000
_cell.length_b   1.000
_cell.length_c   1.000
_cell.angle_alpha   90.00
_cell.angle_beta   90.00
_cell.angle_gamma   90.00
#
_symmetry.space_group_name_H-M   'P 1'
#
loop_
_entity.id
_entity.type
_entity.pdbx_description
1 polymer ?
#
loop_
_entity_poly.entity_id
_entity_poly.type
_entity_poly.pdbx_seq_one_letter_code
_entity_poly.pdbx_strand_id
1 'polypeptide(L)'
;MPEIILRNQSATMQVNTMGGYIDSLILKGREVLFPKTSVHVSNDTKLRGGMHVCLPQFGPDSKNHLAQHGFGRTSDWEIRHQNESDIGLKLISTEKGYEHVEWLLDYSLPNENEAIAFLTVCNYGESPVRTSPGFHPYFTAAGTQFDFNGAPYDADYISHTEFVSSDQDAHVAFDGLKLDIRTHNLPVYALWSDRNGQYTCAEPIAEGNAFLSPARGGQFVSGHSKKRYAMKIRLMA
;
A
#
# COMPACT_ATOMS: atom_id res chain seq x y z
N MET A 1 2.91 -17.45 14.32
CA MET A 1 3.78 -16.31 14.67
C MET A 1 3.05 -15.46 15.70
N PRO A 2 3.76 -14.83 16.67
CA PRO A 2 3.11 -13.95 17.63
C PRO A 2 2.48 -12.75 16.91
N GLU A 3 1.35 -12.29 17.42
CA GLU A 3 0.62 -11.16 16.89
C GLU A 3 1.35 -9.85 17.21
N ILE A 4 1.60 -9.01 16.19
CA ILE A 4 2.23 -7.69 16.37
C ILE A 4 1.12 -6.65 16.35
N ILE A 5 0.83 -6.04 17.50
CA ILE A 5 -0.18 -5.00 17.64
C ILE A 5 0.46 -3.73 18.12
N LEU A 6 0.32 -2.66 17.35
CA LEU A 6 0.62 -1.29 17.76
C LEU A 6 -0.63 -0.63 18.35
N ARG A 7 -0.44 0.25 19.32
CA ARG A 7 -1.51 0.97 20.03
C ARG A 7 -1.10 2.42 20.28
N ASN A 8 -2.04 3.32 20.11
CA ASN A 8 -1.94 4.70 20.61
C ASN A 8 -3.35 5.21 20.90
N GLN A 9 -3.67 5.49 22.16
CA GLN A 9 -5.01 5.87 22.60
C GLN A 9 -6.06 4.83 22.14
N SER A 10 -7.04 5.24 21.34
CA SER A 10 -8.08 4.37 20.78
C SER A 10 -7.71 3.76 19.42
N ALA A 11 -6.53 4.08 18.87
CA ALA A 11 -6.05 3.50 17.62
C ALA A 11 -5.28 2.19 17.86
N THR A 12 -5.47 1.24 16.95
CA THR A 12 -4.73 -0.03 16.94
C THR A 12 -4.38 -0.44 15.51
N MET A 13 -3.20 -1.02 15.33
CA MET A 13 -2.73 -1.51 14.03
C MET A 13 -2.14 -2.90 14.21
N GLN A 14 -2.69 -3.88 13.51
CA GLN A 14 -2.17 -5.25 13.50
C GLN A 14 -1.23 -5.42 12.31
N VAL A 15 0.04 -5.73 12.59
CA VAL A 15 1.10 -5.84 11.59
C VAL A 15 1.53 -7.30 11.42
N ASN A 16 1.86 -7.69 10.21
CA ASN A 16 2.32 -9.03 9.87
C ASN A 16 3.64 -8.95 9.10
N THR A 17 4.69 -9.62 9.61
CA THR A 17 6.00 -9.66 8.94
C THR A 17 5.91 -10.37 7.60
N MET A 18 5.01 -11.34 7.45
CA MET A 18 4.73 -11.94 6.15
C MET A 18 4.01 -10.92 5.26
N GLY A 19 4.74 -10.44 4.26
CA GLY A 19 4.32 -9.44 3.30
C GLY A 19 4.33 -7.99 3.80
N GLY A 20 4.79 -7.74 5.03
CA GLY A 20 4.73 -6.43 5.66
C GLY A 20 3.31 -5.88 5.71
N TYR A 21 2.31 -6.75 5.92
CA TYR A 21 0.90 -6.37 5.88
C TYR A 21 0.50 -5.57 7.12
N ILE A 22 -0.49 -4.69 6.94
CA ILE A 22 -1.41 -4.31 7.99
C ILE A 22 -2.66 -5.17 7.83
N ASP A 23 -2.92 -6.08 8.77
CA ASP A 23 -4.07 -6.99 8.72
C ASP A 23 -5.36 -6.31 9.23
N SER A 24 -5.24 -5.35 10.16
CA SER A 24 -6.34 -4.53 10.71
C SER A 24 -5.83 -3.12 11.09
N LEU A 25 -6.67 -2.09 10.90
CA LEU A 25 -6.39 -0.71 11.30
C LEU A 25 -7.64 -0.07 11.90
N ILE A 26 -7.63 0.09 13.22
CA ILE A 26 -8.69 0.78 13.94
C ILE A 26 -8.22 2.21 14.25
N LEU A 27 -9.01 3.20 13.82
CA LEU A 27 -8.82 4.62 14.14
C LEU A 27 -10.08 5.14 14.82
N LYS A 28 -9.95 5.87 15.94
CA LYS A 28 -11.06 6.33 16.78
C LYS A 28 -12.06 5.22 17.14
N GLY A 29 -11.57 4.00 17.39
CA GLY A 29 -12.41 2.83 17.67
C GLY A 29 -13.19 2.27 16.49
N ARG A 30 -12.99 2.75 15.25
CA ARG A 30 -13.61 2.25 14.02
C ARG A 30 -12.59 1.53 13.15
N GLU A 31 -12.92 0.32 12.71
CA GLU A 31 -12.13 -0.41 11.70
C GLU A 31 -12.19 0.35 10.35
N VAL A 32 -11.01 0.65 9.81
CA VAL A 32 -10.82 1.42 8.58
C VAL A 32 -10.57 0.49 7.39
N LEU A 33 -9.83 -0.59 7.60
CA LEU A 33 -9.48 -1.53 6.54
C LEU A 33 -10.47 -2.69 6.52
N PHE A 34 -10.81 -3.13 5.31
CA PHE A 34 -11.55 -4.37 5.13
C PHE A 34 -10.69 -5.53 5.65
N PRO A 35 -11.23 -6.45 6.48
CA PRO A 35 -10.45 -7.53 7.07
C PRO A 35 -9.75 -8.39 6.02
N LYS A 36 -8.48 -8.73 6.28
CA LYS A 36 -7.74 -9.63 5.41
C LYS A 36 -8.37 -11.02 5.40
N THR A 37 -8.86 -11.44 4.24
CA THR A 37 -9.58 -12.70 4.07
C THR A 37 -9.27 -13.35 2.72
N SER A 38 -9.42 -14.67 2.67
CA SER A 38 -9.36 -15.44 1.43
C SER A 38 -10.72 -15.40 0.75
N VAL A 39 -10.77 -14.96 -0.50
CA VAL A 39 -11.96 -14.96 -1.33
C VAL A 39 -11.75 -15.87 -2.53
N HIS A 40 -12.81 -16.57 -2.95
CA HIS A 40 -12.78 -17.38 -4.15
C HIS A 40 -13.06 -16.48 -5.36
N VAL A 41 -12.08 -16.35 -6.25
CA VAL A 41 -12.20 -15.59 -7.49
C VAL A 41 -12.06 -16.58 -8.64
N SER A 42 -13.19 -16.90 -9.28
CA SER A 42 -13.25 -17.96 -10.30
C SER A 42 -12.76 -19.31 -9.73
N ASN A 43 -11.65 -19.85 -10.25
CA ASN A 43 -11.08 -21.14 -9.81
C ASN A 43 -9.89 -20.98 -8.86
N ASP A 44 -9.61 -19.75 -8.39
CA ASP A 44 -8.43 -19.45 -7.57
C ASP A 44 -8.84 -18.86 -6.22
N THR A 45 -8.00 -19.06 -5.21
CA THR A 45 -8.18 -18.45 -3.89
C THR A 45 -7.25 -17.26 -3.79
N LYS A 46 -7.83 -16.07 -3.68
CA LYS A 46 -7.07 -14.81 -3.60
C LYS A 46 -7.22 -14.19 -2.22
N LEU A 47 -6.12 -13.64 -1.71
CA LEU A 47 -6.17 -12.79 -0.52
C LEU A 47 -6.70 -11.39 -0.91
N ARG A 48 -7.61 -10.86 -0.09
CA ARG A 48 -8.14 -9.50 -0.15
C ARG A 48 -8.14 -8.91 1.25
N GLY A 49 -8.19 -7.59 1.36
CA GLY A 49 -8.26 -6.92 2.65
C GLY A 49 -6.90 -6.61 3.27
N GLY A 50 -6.95 -5.83 4.35
CA GLY A 50 -5.81 -5.21 4.98
C GLY A 50 -5.17 -4.16 4.08
N MET A 51 -3.86 -4.02 4.23
CA MET A 51 -3.02 -3.21 3.35
C MET A 51 -1.67 -3.89 3.18
N HIS A 52 -1.20 -3.96 1.94
CA HIS A 52 0.18 -4.37 1.66
C HIS A 52 0.93 -3.32 0.86
N VAL A 53 2.25 -3.39 0.94
CA VAL A 53 3.13 -2.62 0.05
C VAL A 53 3.21 -3.31 -1.32
N CYS A 54 3.27 -2.51 -2.38
CA CYS A 54 3.62 -2.94 -3.73
C CYS A 54 5.06 -2.51 -4.01
N LEU A 55 5.99 -3.46 -4.16
CA LEU A 55 7.37 -3.17 -4.48
C LEU A 55 8.04 -4.32 -5.25
N PRO A 56 8.98 -4.01 -6.16
CA PRO A 56 9.47 -2.68 -6.52
C PRO A 56 8.46 -1.87 -7.34
N GLN A 57 7.39 -2.51 -7.83
CA GLN A 57 6.40 -1.93 -8.71
C GLN A 57 4.95 -2.19 -8.28
N PHE A 58 4.08 -1.27 -8.64
CA PHE A 58 2.65 -1.46 -8.76
C PHE A 58 2.29 -2.09 -10.11
N GLY A 59 1.37 -3.04 -10.10
CA GLY A 59 0.90 -3.72 -11.31
C GLY A 59 1.85 -4.80 -11.83
N PRO A 60 1.68 -5.24 -13.09
CA PRO A 60 2.45 -6.31 -13.70
C PRO A 60 3.83 -5.85 -14.17
N ASP A 61 4.74 -6.81 -14.35
CA ASP A 61 6.06 -6.62 -14.94
C ASP A 61 6.22 -7.47 -16.21
N SER A 62 6.69 -6.83 -17.28
CA SER A 62 6.93 -7.48 -18.58
C SER A 62 8.38 -7.93 -18.78
N LYS A 63 9.33 -7.42 -17.98
CA LYS A 63 10.77 -7.51 -18.28
C LYS A 63 11.51 -8.47 -17.38
N ASN A 64 11.33 -8.35 -16.06
CA ASN A 64 12.06 -9.17 -15.09
C ASN A 64 11.22 -10.35 -14.59
N HIS A 65 10.02 -10.54 -15.13
CA HIS A 65 9.06 -11.58 -14.75
C HIS A 65 8.69 -11.55 -13.25
N LEU A 66 8.73 -10.35 -12.64
CA LEU A 66 8.23 -10.19 -11.29
C LEU A 66 6.72 -10.43 -11.26
N ALA A 67 6.24 -11.01 -10.16
CA ALA A 67 4.80 -11.18 -9.93
C ALA A 67 4.07 -9.83 -9.94
N GLN A 68 2.75 -9.88 -10.12
CA GLN A 68 1.91 -8.67 -10.00
C GLN A 68 2.11 -8.03 -8.62
N HIS A 69 2.40 -6.72 -8.60
CA HIS A 69 2.79 -5.93 -7.42
C HIS A 69 4.14 -6.29 -6.80
N GLY A 70 4.97 -7.01 -7.55
CA GLY A 70 6.31 -7.43 -7.16
C GLY A 70 6.30 -8.44 -6.01
N PHE A 71 7.31 -8.35 -5.16
CA PHE A 71 7.64 -9.39 -4.19
C PHE A 71 7.38 -8.99 -2.73
N GLY A 72 7.26 -7.69 -2.42
CA GLY A 72 7.18 -7.23 -1.03
C GLY A 72 6.05 -7.88 -0.22
N ARG A 73 4.89 -8.09 -0.82
CA ARG A 73 3.71 -8.72 -0.19
C ARG A 73 3.81 -10.24 0.01
N THR A 74 4.82 -10.88 -0.56
CA THR A 74 5.07 -12.33 -0.45
C THR A 74 6.39 -12.67 0.25
N SER A 75 7.17 -11.67 0.64
CA SER A 75 8.42 -11.83 1.38
C SER A 75 8.18 -11.84 2.88
N ASP A 76 9.03 -12.52 3.64
CA ASP A 76 9.08 -12.37 5.10
C ASP A 76 10.01 -11.20 5.45
N TRP A 77 9.53 -10.30 6.31
CA TRP A 77 10.24 -9.09 6.69
C TRP A 77 10.86 -9.21 8.08
N GLU A 78 12.09 -8.74 8.23
CA GLU A 78 12.77 -8.69 9.53
C GLU A 78 12.35 -7.46 10.32
N ILE A 79 12.04 -7.61 11.61
CA ILE A 79 11.80 -6.48 12.51
C ILE A 79 13.13 -5.78 12.81
N ARG A 80 13.19 -4.47 12.56
CA ARG A 80 14.33 -3.60 12.92
C ARG A 80 14.17 -2.98 14.30
N HIS A 81 12.96 -2.52 14.61
CA HIS A 81 12.58 -1.92 15.88
C HIS A 81 11.08 -2.06 16.06
N GLN A 82 10.63 -2.07 17.31
CA GLN A 82 9.23 -2.05 17.67
C GLN A 82 9.08 -1.32 19.01
N ASN A 83 8.10 -0.44 19.11
CA ASN A 83 7.63 0.14 20.37
C ASN A 83 6.10 0.00 20.44
N GLU A 84 5.44 0.71 21.36
CA GLU A 84 3.99 0.62 21.53
C GLU A 84 3.21 1.08 20.30
N SER A 85 3.64 2.15 19.62
CA SER A 85 2.92 2.81 18.53
C SER A 85 3.60 2.74 17.16
N ASP A 86 4.81 2.19 17.08
CA ASP A 86 5.64 2.18 15.87
C ASP A 86 6.36 0.84 15.66
N ILE A 87 6.54 0.46 14.41
CA ILE A 87 7.39 -0.67 14.00
C ILE A 87 8.16 -0.33 12.72
N GLY A 88 9.41 -0.76 12.67
CA GLY A 88 10.20 -0.75 11.45
C GLY A 88 10.52 -2.16 11.00
N LEU A 89 10.28 -2.43 9.72
CA LEU A 89 10.54 -3.69 9.05
C LEU A 89 11.64 -3.50 7.98
N LYS A 90 12.35 -4.58 7.67
CA LYS A 90 13.42 -4.63 6.67
C LYS A 90 13.27 -5.82 5.76
N LEU A 91 13.53 -5.62 4.48
CA LEU A 91 13.68 -6.67 3.50
C LEU A 91 14.96 -6.40 2.69
N ILE A 92 15.90 -7.35 2.73
CA ILE A 92 17.06 -7.35 1.85
C ILE A 92 16.66 -8.16 0.62
N SER A 93 16.63 -7.52 -0.54
CA SER A 93 16.15 -8.17 -1.75
C SER A 93 17.19 -9.13 -2.32
N THR A 94 16.74 -10.32 -2.69
CA THR A 94 17.50 -11.31 -3.48
C THR A 94 17.03 -11.39 -4.92
N GLU A 95 16.03 -10.57 -5.29
CA GLU A 95 15.42 -10.55 -6.61
C GLU A 95 16.31 -9.88 -7.64
N LYS A 96 16.28 -10.42 -8.86
CA LYS A 96 17.17 -9.98 -9.95
C LYS A 96 16.97 -8.50 -10.27
N GLY A 97 18.05 -7.74 -10.28
CA GLY A 97 18.07 -6.29 -10.50
C GLY A 97 17.84 -5.46 -9.23
N TYR A 98 17.68 -6.10 -8.06
CA TYR A 98 17.48 -5.46 -6.76
C TYR A 98 18.36 -6.08 -5.67
N GLU A 99 19.38 -6.86 -6.03
CA GLU A 99 20.26 -7.60 -5.11
C GLU A 99 21.05 -6.68 -4.16
N HIS A 100 21.21 -5.41 -4.54
CA HIS A 100 21.88 -4.39 -3.74
C HIS A 100 20.91 -3.36 -3.14
N VAL A 101 19.62 -3.72 -3.07
CA VAL A 101 18.57 -2.84 -2.58
C VAL A 101 18.01 -3.37 -1.27
N GLU A 102 18.07 -2.52 -0.25
CA GLU A 102 17.37 -2.71 1.01
C GLU A 102 16.07 -1.91 1.02
N TRP A 103 15.00 -2.57 1.45
CA TRP A 103 13.68 -1.99 1.59
C TRP A 103 13.36 -1.86 3.07
N LEU A 104 13.02 -0.64 3.49
CA LEU A 104 12.66 -0.33 4.86
C LEU A 104 11.21 0.11 4.89
N LEU A 105 10.40 -0.57 5.70
CA LEU A 105 8.97 -0.33 5.80
C LEU A 105 8.65 0.03 7.24
N ASP A 106 8.29 1.29 7.49
CA ASP A 106 7.98 1.78 8.82
C ASP A 106 6.49 2.11 8.93
N TYR A 107 5.84 1.62 9.98
CA TYR A 107 4.44 1.89 10.29
C TYR A 107 4.31 2.55 11.66
N SER A 108 3.39 3.51 11.77
CA SER A 108 3.14 4.18 13.04
C SER A 108 1.71 4.68 13.24
N LEU A 109 1.34 4.80 14.51
CA LEU A 109 0.12 5.43 15.01
C LEU A 109 0.50 6.69 15.81
N PRO A 110 0.58 7.87 15.18
CA PRO A 110 0.95 9.10 15.89
C PRO A 110 -0.12 9.61 16.87
N ASN A 111 -1.38 9.26 16.66
CA ASN A 111 -2.53 9.64 17.50
C ASN A 111 -3.73 8.71 17.21
N GLU A 112 -4.87 8.96 17.85
CA GLU A 112 -6.07 8.11 17.71
C GLU A 112 -6.71 8.09 16.32
N ASN A 113 -6.40 9.04 15.43
CA ASN A 113 -7.13 9.21 14.18
C ASN A 113 -6.25 9.19 12.93
N GLU A 114 -4.98 8.83 13.08
CA GLU A 114 -4.01 8.82 11.98
C GLU A 114 -3.16 7.55 12.02
N ALA A 115 -2.80 7.07 10.84
CA ALA A 115 -1.82 6.01 10.62
C ALA A 115 -0.85 6.43 9.51
N ILE A 116 0.43 6.12 9.67
CA ILE A 116 1.49 6.47 8.72
C ILE A 116 2.21 5.21 8.26
N ALA A 117 2.50 5.16 6.96
CA ALA A 117 3.34 4.17 6.33
C ALA A 117 4.46 4.85 5.54
N PHE A 118 5.70 4.42 5.75
CA PHE A 118 6.86 4.84 4.98
C PHE A 118 7.51 3.64 4.30
N LEU A 119 7.78 3.76 3.01
CA LEU A 119 8.69 2.86 2.31
C LEU A 119 9.96 3.64 1.95
N THR A 120 11.11 3.22 2.47
CA THR A 120 12.41 3.75 2.04
C THR A 120 13.16 2.69 1.24
N VAL A 121 13.58 3.06 0.04
CA VAL A 121 14.39 2.25 -0.87
C VAL A 121 15.83 2.73 -0.74
N CYS A 122 16.72 1.87 -0.26
CA CYS A 122 18.15 2.14 -0.11
C CYS A 122 18.91 1.35 -1.19
N ASN A 123 19.45 2.05 -2.19
CA ASN A 123 20.25 1.44 -3.24
C ASN A 123 21.74 1.55 -2.87
N TYR A 124 22.33 0.43 -2.51
CA TYR A 124 23.76 0.31 -2.20
C TYR A 124 24.60 -0.10 -3.42
N GLY A 125 23.96 -0.32 -4.58
CA GLY A 125 24.65 -0.61 -5.83
C GLY A 125 25.16 0.66 -6.53
N GLU A 126 25.94 0.45 -7.59
CA GLU A 126 26.52 1.54 -8.40
C GLU A 126 25.51 2.16 -9.38
N SER A 127 24.61 1.32 -9.91
CA SER A 127 23.67 1.73 -10.97
C SER A 127 22.31 2.14 -10.39
N PRO A 128 21.60 3.09 -11.03
CA PRO A 128 20.23 3.40 -10.64
C PRO A 128 19.30 2.18 -10.78
N VAL A 129 18.40 2.01 -9.81
CA VAL A 129 17.33 1.00 -9.87
C VAL A 129 16.00 1.67 -10.17
N ARG A 130 15.19 1.01 -11.00
CA ARG A 130 13.83 1.44 -11.34
C ARG A 130 12.88 1.03 -10.23
N THR A 131 11.94 1.87 -9.85
CA THR A 131 10.92 1.59 -8.82
C THR A 131 9.63 2.28 -9.19
N SER A 132 8.48 1.67 -8.93
CA SER A 132 7.17 2.31 -9.02
C SER A 132 6.26 1.80 -7.91
N PRO A 133 6.64 1.99 -6.62
CA PRO A 133 5.96 1.34 -5.52
C PRO A 133 4.60 1.98 -5.22
N GLY A 134 3.87 1.40 -4.27
CA GLY A 134 2.68 2.00 -3.71
C GLY A 134 2.18 1.24 -2.49
N PHE A 135 1.07 1.71 -1.93
CA PHE A 135 0.34 1.01 -0.87
C PHE A 135 -1.03 0.60 -1.42
N HIS A 136 -1.46 -0.60 -1.07
CA HIS A 136 -2.72 -1.17 -1.56
C HIS A 136 -3.71 -1.36 -0.40
N PRO A 137 -4.27 -0.27 0.17
CA PRO A 137 -5.27 -0.36 1.22
C PRO A 137 -6.62 -0.81 0.65
N TYR A 138 -7.28 -1.71 1.36
CA TYR A 138 -8.65 -2.13 1.10
C TYR A 138 -9.53 -1.44 2.12
N PHE A 139 -10.35 -0.46 1.72
CA PHE A 139 -11.25 0.23 2.63
C PHE A 139 -12.61 -0.48 2.67
N THR A 140 -13.18 -0.62 3.87
CA THR A 140 -14.51 -1.23 4.04
C THR A 140 -15.57 -0.39 3.31
N ALA A 141 -16.26 -1.01 2.36
CA ALA A 141 -17.30 -0.40 1.54
C ALA A 141 -18.33 -1.46 1.14
N ALA A 142 -19.53 -1.41 1.72
CA ALA A 142 -20.63 -2.29 1.40
C ALA A 142 -21.36 -1.87 0.10
N GLY A 143 -21.54 -0.58 -0.09
CA GLY A 143 -22.07 0.04 -1.30
C GLY A 143 -21.07 0.06 -2.44
N THR A 144 -21.53 0.57 -3.58
CA THR A 144 -20.70 0.74 -4.77
C THR A 144 -20.34 2.20 -5.02
N GLN A 145 -21.21 3.13 -4.63
CA GLN A 145 -20.98 4.56 -4.80
C GLN A 145 -19.95 5.06 -3.78
N PHE A 146 -18.96 5.81 -4.23
CA PHE A 146 -17.99 6.47 -3.37
C PHE A 146 -17.58 7.82 -3.95
N ASP A 147 -17.01 8.67 -3.10
CA ASP A 147 -16.46 9.96 -3.51
C ASP A 147 -14.94 9.90 -3.47
N PHE A 148 -14.29 10.41 -4.50
CA PHE A 148 -12.86 10.68 -4.51
C PHE A 148 -12.64 12.11 -4.98
N ASN A 149 -12.11 12.96 -4.08
CA ASN A 149 -11.86 14.38 -4.31
C ASN A 149 -13.08 15.17 -4.80
N GLY A 150 -14.28 14.85 -4.32
CA GLY A 150 -15.53 15.51 -4.71
C GLY A 150 -16.13 15.00 -6.02
N ALA A 151 -15.49 14.03 -6.67
CA ALA A 151 -16.03 13.36 -7.85
C ALA A 151 -16.67 12.03 -7.47
N PRO A 152 -17.88 11.73 -7.98
CA PRO A 152 -18.55 10.46 -7.72
C PRO A 152 -17.96 9.34 -8.59
N TYR A 153 -17.77 8.17 -7.98
CA TYR A 153 -17.35 6.94 -8.63
C TYR A 153 -18.27 5.79 -8.22
N ASP A 154 -18.24 4.73 -9.03
CA ASP A 154 -19.00 3.51 -8.77
C ASP A 154 -18.08 2.29 -8.92
N ALA A 155 -17.93 1.55 -7.81
CA ALA A 155 -17.06 0.40 -7.67
C ALA A 155 -17.33 -0.71 -8.71
N ASP A 156 -18.55 -0.77 -9.26
CA ASP A 156 -18.91 -1.77 -10.28
C ASP A 156 -18.20 -1.55 -11.62
N TYR A 157 -17.65 -0.35 -11.88
CA TYR A 157 -17.02 0.01 -13.16
C TYR A 157 -15.49 0.12 -13.12
N ILE A 158 -14.86 -0.12 -11.96
CA ILE A 158 -13.40 0.07 -11.75
C ILE A 158 -12.64 -1.25 -11.55
N SER A 159 -13.19 -2.37 -12.02
CA SER A 159 -12.53 -3.69 -11.95
C SER A 159 -11.25 -3.78 -12.80
N HIS A 160 -11.11 -2.89 -13.79
CA HIS A 160 -9.91 -2.73 -14.61
C HIS A 160 -8.88 -1.72 -14.05
N THR A 161 -9.13 -1.20 -12.85
CA THR A 161 -8.37 -0.12 -12.19
C THR A 161 -8.47 1.20 -12.96
N GLU A 162 -8.94 2.23 -12.26
CA GLU A 162 -8.93 3.60 -12.76
C GLU A 162 -7.77 4.37 -12.11
N PHE A 163 -6.93 5.00 -12.94
CA PHE A 163 -5.79 5.78 -12.45
C PHE A 163 -6.13 7.26 -12.45
N VAL A 164 -6.02 7.90 -11.29
CA VAL A 164 -6.33 9.32 -11.09
C VAL A 164 -5.09 10.02 -10.54
N SER A 165 -4.58 11.04 -11.24
CA SER A 165 -3.51 11.89 -10.71
C SER A 165 -4.04 12.82 -9.62
N SER A 166 -3.29 12.97 -8.53
CA SER A 166 -3.61 13.92 -7.46
C SER A 166 -2.32 14.57 -6.94
N ASP A 167 -2.21 15.88 -7.15
CA ASP A 167 -1.09 16.68 -6.66
C ASP A 167 -1.33 17.22 -5.24
N GLN A 168 -2.47 16.85 -4.63
CA GLN A 168 -2.92 17.27 -3.30
C GLN A 168 -3.26 16.04 -2.45
N ASP A 169 -3.46 16.29 -1.14
CA ASP A 169 -4.12 15.34 -0.25
C ASP A 169 -5.43 14.85 -0.88
N ALA A 170 -5.67 13.54 -0.86
CA ALA A 170 -6.91 12.98 -1.36
C ALA A 170 -7.96 12.92 -0.25
N HIS A 171 -9.18 13.35 -0.55
CA HIS A 171 -10.36 13.14 0.27
C HIS A 171 -11.15 11.98 -0.32
N VAL A 172 -11.39 10.95 0.48
CA VAL A 172 -12.10 9.76 0.00
C VAL A 172 -13.24 9.41 0.96
N ALA A 173 -14.43 9.14 0.42
CA ALA A 173 -15.58 8.76 1.22
C ALA A 173 -16.23 7.46 0.70
N PHE A 174 -16.27 6.45 1.56
CA PHE A 174 -16.90 5.15 1.32
C PHE A 174 -17.94 4.88 2.40
N ASP A 175 -19.23 4.77 2.10
CA ASP A 175 -20.25 4.33 3.07
C ASP A 175 -20.11 4.89 4.50
N GLY A 176 -19.96 6.22 4.60
CA GLY A 176 -19.80 6.93 5.87
C GLY A 176 -18.41 6.85 6.50
N LEU A 177 -17.45 6.14 5.92
CA LEU A 177 -16.01 6.27 6.18
C LEU A 177 -15.49 7.45 5.37
N LYS A 178 -14.92 8.47 6.02
CA LYS A 178 -14.33 9.64 5.36
C LYS A 178 -12.87 9.76 5.75
N LEU A 179 -11.98 9.84 4.77
CA LEU A 179 -10.55 9.77 4.97
C LEU A 179 -9.84 10.92 4.25
N ASP A 180 -8.84 11.50 4.91
CA ASP A 180 -7.79 12.26 4.21
C ASP A 180 -6.59 11.34 4.01
N ILE A 181 -6.09 11.24 2.79
CA ILE A 181 -4.90 10.46 2.44
C ILE A 181 -3.84 11.41 1.90
N ARG A 182 -2.77 11.60 2.67
CA ARG A 182 -1.61 12.41 2.26
C ARG A 182 -0.51 11.51 1.76
N THR A 183 0.16 11.91 0.68
CA THR A 183 1.22 11.10 0.08
C THR A 183 2.53 11.86 -0.10
N HIS A 184 3.62 11.12 -0.23
CA HIS A 184 4.92 11.64 -0.65
C HIS A 184 5.50 10.71 -1.72
N ASN A 185 5.89 11.27 -2.87
CA ASN A 185 6.37 10.54 -4.06
C ASN A 185 5.37 9.48 -4.63
N LEU A 186 4.08 9.56 -4.28
CA LEU A 186 3.00 8.71 -4.79
C LEU A 186 1.89 9.61 -5.37
N PRO A 187 2.08 10.18 -6.57
CA PRO A 187 1.20 11.21 -7.14
C PRO A 187 -0.03 10.66 -7.88
N VAL A 188 -0.21 9.34 -7.91
CA VAL A 188 -1.32 8.69 -8.61
C VAL A 188 -2.08 7.81 -7.63
N TYR A 189 -3.39 7.78 -7.76
CA TYR A 189 -4.26 6.83 -7.08
C TYR A 189 -4.77 5.79 -8.06
N ALA A 190 -4.68 4.52 -7.69
CA ALA A 190 -5.41 3.43 -8.33
C ALA A 190 -6.73 3.23 -7.59
N LEU A 191 -7.84 3.50 -8.25
CA LEU A 191 -9.18 3.19 -7.76
C LEU A 191 -9.57 1.82 -8.28
N TRP A 192 -9.89 0.89 -7.38
CA TRP A 192 -10.15 -0.48 -7.78
C TRP A 192 -11.10 -1.24 -6.86
N SER A 193 -11.93 -2.10 -7.45
CA SER A 193 -12.67 -3.14 -6.74
C SER A 193 -12.99 -4.26 -7.72
N ASP A 194 -12.79 -5.52 -7.32
CA ASP A 194 -13.26 -6.68 -8.09
C ASP A 194 -14.62 -7.21 -7.63
N ARG A 195 -15.25 -6.52 -6.68
CA ARG A 195 -16.55 -6.85 -6.07
C ARG A 195 -16.63 -8.24 -5.42
N ASN A 196 -15.51 -8.92 -5.16
CA ASN A 196 -15.48 -10.20 -4.43
C ASN A 196 -15.44 -10.02 -2.90
N GLY A 197 -15.74 -8.82 -2.41
CA GLY A 197 -15.83 -8.46 -1.01
C GLY A 197 -16.41 -7.06 -0.83
N GLN A 198 -16.74 -6.71 0.41
CA GLN A 198 -17.28 -5.39 0.76
C GLN A 198 -16.14 -4.40 0.96
N TYR A 199 -15.40 -4.13 -0.12
CA TYR A 199 -14.30 -3.20 -0.12
C TYR A 199 -14.19 -2.41 -1.43
N THR A 200 -13.58 -1.24 -1.31
CA THR A 200 -13.07 -0.45 -2.43
C THR A 200 -11.67 0.03 -2.09
N CYS A 201 -10.78 0.01 -3.06
CA CYS A 201 -9.40 0.44 -2.90
C CYS A 201 -9.21 1.84 -3.49
N ALA A 202 -8.49 2.68 -2.76
CA ALA A 202 -7.94 3.94 -3.24
C ALA A 202 -6.44 3.95 -2.90
N GLU A 203 -5.63 3.60 -3.88
CA GLU A 203 -4.28 3.10 -3.68
C GLU A 203 -3.26 4.15 -4.10
N PRO A 204 -2.53 4.79 -3.19
CA PRO A 204 -1.49 5.72 -3.59
C PRO A 204 -0.29 4.97 -4.15
N ILE A 205 0.08 5.30 -5.39
CA ILE A 205 1.12 4.65 -6.18
C ILE A 205 2.03 5.69 -6.83
N ALA A 206 3.26 5.29 -7.11
CA ALA A 206 4.24 6.12 -7.80
C ALA A 206 3.87 6.37 -9.27
N GLU A 207 3.45 5.31 -9.97
CA GLU A 207 2.94 5.33 -11.34
C GLU A 207 2.26 3.97 -11.67
N GLY A 208 1.14 4.01 -12.40
CA GLY A 208 0.36 2.84 -12.77
C GLY A 208 1.00 2.01 -13.89
N ASN A 209 1.05 0.68 -13.73
CA ASN A 209 1.55 -0.29 -14.72
C ASN A 209 2.90 0.08 -15.37
N ALA A 210 3.74 0.85 -14.66
CA ALA A 210 4.98 1.42 -15.20
C ALA A 210 5.92 0.37 -15.79
N PHE A 211 5.87 -0.87 -15.29
CA PHE A 211 6.76 -1.97 -15.66
C PHE A 211 6.28 -2.77 -16.88
N LEU A 212 5.14 -2.42 -17.50
CA LEU A 212 4.70 -3.00 -18.78
C LEU A 212 5.45 -2.44 -19.99
N SER A 213 5.91 -1.19 -19.94
CA SER A 213 6.71 -0.59 -21.01
C SER A 213 8.16 -0.41 -20.58
N PRO A 214 9.14 -0.84 -21.39
CA PRO A 214 10.56 -0.67 -21.08
C PRO A 214 11.03 0.78 -21.27
N ALA A 215 10.20 1.66 -21.85
CA ALA A 215 10.72 2.86 -22.50
C ALA A 215 10.86 4.11 -21.63
N ARG A 216 10.20 4.22 -20.45
CA ARG A 216 10.33 5.41 -19.57
C ARG A 216 9.50 5.47 -18.27
N GLY A 217 8.61 4.53 -17.97
CA GLY A 217 7.72 4.65 -16.79
C GLY A 217 8.42 4.45 -15.45
N GLY A 218 7.78 4.85 -14.36
CA GLY A 218 8.25 4.68 -12.99
C GLY A 218 9.33 5.69 -12.60
N GLN A 219 9.82 5.53 -11.38
CA GLN A 219 10.81 6.40 -10.76
C GLN A 219 12.15 5.68 -10.62
N PHE A 220 13.24 6.43 -10.39
CA PHE A 220 14.58 5.85 -10.23
C PHE A 220 15.19 6.24 -8.89
N VAL A 221 15.98 5.31 -8.34
CA VAL A 221 16.82 5.53 -7.15
C VAL A 221 18.27 5.34 -7.59
N SER A 222 19.04 6.42 -7.62
CA SER A 222 20.45 6.42 -8.02
C SER A 222 21.30 5.46 -7.17
N GLY A 223 22.46 5.05 -7.68
CA GLY A 223 23.43 4.30 -6.89
C GLY A 223 23.87 5.08 -5.64
N HIS A 224 24.17 4.35 -4.56
CA HIS A 224 24.55 4.92 -3.25
C HIS A 224 23.58 5.97 -2.70
N SER A 225 22.28 5.81 -2.99
CA SER A 225 21.27 6.78 -2.60
C SER A 225 20.04 6.10 -2.02
N LYS A 226 19.15 6.91 -1.44
CA LYS A 226 17.87 6.45 -0.93
C LYS A 226 16.72 7.32 -1.40
N LYS A 227 15.55 6.72 -1.55
CA LYS A 227 14.30 7.41 -1.85
C LYS A 227 13.20 6.95 -0.92
N ARG A 228 12.37 7.88 -0.46
CA ARG A 228 11.26 7.60 0.46
C ARG A 228 9.92 7.83 -0.23
N TYR A 229 8.97 6.96 0.05
CA TYR A 229 7.56 7.05 -0.30
C TYR A 229 6.76 7.03 0.99
N ALA A 230 5.65 7.77 1.04
CA ALA A 230 4.85 7.83 2.25
C ALA A 230 3.36 7.88 1.94
N MET A 231 2.59 7.30 2.85
CA MET A 231 1.15 7.49 2.96
C MET A 231 0.82 7.80 4.42
N LYS A 232 -0.04 8.79 4.63
CA LYS A 232 -0.70 9.04 5.91
C LYS A 232 -2.20 8.99 5.68
N ILE A 233 -2.88 8.09 6.39
CA ILE A 233 -4.35 8.01 6.43
C ILE A 233 -4.80 8.74 7.68
N ARG A 234 -5.80 9.61 7.55
CA ARG A 234 -6.49 10.25 8.67
C ARG A 234 -7.98 9.97 8.58
N LEU A 235 -8.56 9.42 9.63
CA LEU A 235 -10.01 9.31 9.77
C LEU A 235 -10.60 10.69 10.09
N MET A 236 -11.49 11.18 9.21
CA MET A 236 -12.28 12.39 9.42
C MET A 236 -13.43 12.09 10.40
N ALA A 237 -13.81 13.09 11.19
CA ALA A 237 -14.89 12.99 12.16
C ALA A 237 -16.25 12.68 11.50
#